data_AF-A0A4R7M8T6-F1
#
_entry.id   AF-A0A4R7M8T6-F1
#
_cell.length_a   1.000
_cell.length_b   1.000
_cell.length_c   1.000
_cell.angle_alpha   90.00
_cell.angle_beta   90.00
_cell.angle_gamma   90.00
#
_symmetry.space_group_name_H-M   'P 1'
#
loop_
_entity.id
_entity.type
_entity.pdbx_description
1 polymer ?
#
loop_
_entity_poly.entity_id
_entity_poly.type
_entity_poly.pdbx_seq_one_letter_code
_entity_poly.pdbx_strand_id
1 'polypeptide(L)'
;MFGWAFGNPARESDSGYVDALERQALGNARETAKAKGVSVLAGSEVFTVLSGHDSLVELDNAPGQLVVRCTVHVEGPGAENMRAEGPMNG
;
A
#
# COMPACT_ATOMS: atom_id res chain seq x y z
N MET A 1 7.91 -4.29 -2.32
CA MET A 1 7.83 -3.00 -1.60
C MET A 1 6.37 -2.63 -1.36
N PHE A 2 6.08 -1.76 -0.40
CA PHE A 2 4.70 -1.35 -0.07
C PHE A 2 4.51 0.17 -0.15
N GLY A 3 3.29 0.59 -0.47
CA GLY A 3 2.77 1.92 -0.26
C GLY A 3 1.37 1.84 0.35
N TRP A 4 0.98 2.88 1.09
CA TRP A 4 -0.25 2.89 1.87
C TRP A 4 -1.03 4.17 1.59
N ALA A 5 -2.35 4.08 1.54
CA ALA A 5 -3.26 5.21 1.59
C ALA A 5 -4.35 4.94 2.62
N PHE A 6 -4.79 6.02 3.29
CA PHE A 6 -5.77 5.96 4.37
C PHE A 6 -6.97 6.82 4.00
N GLY A 7 -8.16 6.33 4.32
CA GLY A 7 -9.41 6.95 3.92
C GLY A 7 -10.52 6.74 4.92
N ASN A 8 -11.68 7.29 4.58
CA ASN A 8 -12.89 7.20 5.38
C ASN A 8 -13.61 5.86 5.10
N PRO A 9 -13.80 4.99 6.11
CA PRO A 9 -14.51 3.71 5.94
C PRO A 9 -15.96 3.89 5.49
N ALA A 10 -16.62 5.00 5.83
CA ALA A 10 -17.99 5.26 5.37
C ALA A 10 -18.12 5.42 3.85
N ARG A 11 -16.99 5.49 3.13
CA ARG A 11 -16.92 5.59 1.66
C ARG A 11 -16.34 4.35 1.00
N GLU A 12 -16.20 3.22 1.70
CA GLU A 12 -15.61 2.00 1.13
C GLU A 12 -16.41 1.43 -0.05
N SER A 13 -17.72 1.69 -0.11
CA SER A 13 -18.58 1.28 -1.23
C SER A 13 -18.52 2.24 -2.44
N ASP A 14 -17.85 3.39 -2.31
CA ASP A 14 -17.64 4.34 -3.41
C ASP A 14 -16.40 3.91 -4.20
N SER A 15 -16.62 3.21 -5.32
CA SER A 15 -15.54 2.68 -6.15
C SER A 15 -14.59 3.78 -6.65
N GLY A 16 -15.12 4.97 -7.00
CA GLY A 16 -14.28 6.09 -7.44
C GLY A 16 -13.39 6.64 -6.33
N TYR A 17 -13.86 6.58 -5.08
CA TYR A 17 -13.05 6.91 -3.91
C TYR A 17 -11.97 5.86 -3.63
N VAL A 18 -12.31 4.58 -3.70
CA VAL A 18 -11.34 3.48 -3.53
C VAL A 18 -10.26 3.53 -4.62
N ASP A 19 -10.63 3.74 -5.88
CA ASP A 19 -9.69 3.90 -7.00
C ASP A 19 -8.72 5.08 -6.76
N ALA A 20 -9.19 6.17 -6.12
CA ALA A 20 -8.34 7.29 -5.78
C ALA A 20 -7.32 6.94 -4.69
N LEU A 21 -7.73 6.15 -3.69
CA LEU A 21 -6.84 5.64 -2.64
C LEU A 21 -5.83 4.64 -3.22
N GLU A 22 -6.20 3.78 -4.16
CA GLU A 22 -5.28 2.89 -4.88
C GLU A 22 -4.21 3.69 -5.63
N ARG A 23 -4.62 4.71 -6.40
CA ARG A 23 -3.66 5.61 -7.07
C ARG A 23 -2.71 6.30 -6.08
N GLN A 24 -3.22 6.72 -4.93
CA GLN A 24 -2.41 7.33 -3.88
C GLN A 24 -1.43 6.33 -3.26
N ALA A 25 -1.88 5.11 -2.93
CA ALA A 25 -1.04 4.06 -2.38
C ALA A 25 0.10 3.68 -3.35
N LEU A 26 -0.20 3.59 -4.66
CA LEU A 26 0.81 3.39 -5.71
C LEU A 26 1.79 4.57 -5.81
N GLY A 27 1.29 5.81 -5.71
CA GLY A 27 2.13 7.01 -5.64
C GLY A 27 3.14 6.93 -4.48
N ASN A 28 2.66 6.59 -3.30
CA ASN A 28 3.49 6.45 -2.10
C ASN A 28 4.53 5.31 -2.23
N ALA A 29 4.15 4.19 -2.86
CA ALA A 29 5.09 3.11 -3.17
C ALA A 29 6.20 3.58 -4.12
N ARG A 30 5.86 4.36 -5.15
CA ARG A 30 6.82 4.92 -6.11
C ARG A 30 7.76 5.94 -5.46
N GLU A 31 7.25 6.81 -4.59
CA GLU A 31 8.08 7.76 -3.84
C GLU A 31 9.05 7.03 -2.90
N THR A 32 8.59 5.99 -2.22
CA THR A 32 9.43 5.15 -1.36
C THR A 32 10.51 4.42 -2.15
N ALA A 33 10.17 3.86 -3.32
CA ALA A 33 11.12 3.22 -4.22
C ALA A 33 12.21 4.22 -4.65
N LYS A 34 11.79 5.40 -5.11
CA LYS A 34 12.69 6.48 -5.53
C LYS A 34 13.62 6.92 -4.39
N ALA A 35 13.10 7.09 -3.18
CA ALA A 35 13.90 7.45 -2.01
C ALA A 35 14.95 6.38 -1.65
N LYS A 36 14.71 5.12 -2.01
CA LYS A 36 15.63 3.99 -1.85
C LYS A 36 16.52 3.74 -3.06
N GLY A 37 16.45 4.60 -4.09
CA GLY A 37 17.29 4.51 -5.28
C GLY A 37 16.87 3.42 -6.29
N VAL A 38 15.67 2.83 -6.12
CA VAL A 38 15.12 1.82 -7.02
C VAL A 38 13.87 2.36 -7.73
N SER A 39 13.44 1.66 -8.78
CA SER A 39 12.21 1.96 -9.50
C SER A 39 11.16 0.88 -9.25
N VAL A 40 9.89 1.22 -9.46
CA VAL A 40 8.78 0.25 -9.42
C VAL A 40 8.66 -0.41 -10.79
N LEU A 41 8.55 -1.73 -10.82
CA LEU A 41 8.24 -2.46 -12.05
C LEU A 41 6.79 -2.15 -12.45
N ALA A 42 6.59 -1.58 -13.64
CA ALA A 42 5.27 -1.18 -14.12
C ALA A 42 4.32 -2.39 -14.24
N GLY A 43 3.07 -2.22 -13.79
CA GLY A 43 2.05 -3.28 -13.84
C GLY A 43 2.20 -4.37 -12.78
N SER A 44 3.11 -4.19 -11.80
CA SER A 44 3.31 -5.12 -10.70
C SER A 44 2.45 -4.83 -9.46
N GLU A 45 1.65 -3.78 -9.51
CA GLU A 45 0.81 -3.35 -8.40
C GLU A 45 -0.27 -4.36 -8.03
N VAL A 46 -0.28 -4.75 -6.75
CA VAL A 46 -1.35 -5.55 -6.14
C VAL A 46 -1.93 -4.75 -4.99
N PHE A 47 -3.23 -4.45 -5.08
CA PHE A 47 -3.95 -3.69 -4.06
C PHE A 47 -4.64 -4.62 -3.06
N THR A 48 -4.61 -4.23 -1.80
CA THR A 48 -5.39 -4.85 -0.72
C THR A 48 -6.12 -3.74 0.01
N VAL A 49 -7.44 -3.80 0.02
CA VAL A 49 -8.29 -2.89 0.80
C VAL A 49 -8.60 -3.56 2.13
N LEU A 50 -8.34 -2.86 3.23
CA LEU A 50 -8.58 -3.28 4.59
C LEU A 50 -9.55 -2.27 5.22
N SER A 51 -10.70 -2.73 5.69
CA SER A 51 -11.62 -1.91 6.46
C SER A 51 -11.60 -2.36 7.91
N GLY A 52 -11.58 -1.40 8.84
CA GLY A 52 -11.64 -1.71 10.28
C GLY A 52 -12.92 -2.41 10.74
N HIS A 53 -13.84 -2.79 9.83
CA HIS A 53 -15.07 -3.52 10.12
C HIS A 53 -14.99 -5.00 9.68
N ASP A 54 -14.25 -5.30 8.60
CA ASP A 54 -14.15 -6.66 8.05
C ASP A 54 -12.80 -7.36 8.30
N SER A 55 -11.74 -6.63 8.64
CA SER A 55 -10.45 -7.25 8.95
C SER A 55 -10.28 -7.49 10.46
N LEU A 56 -10.02 -8.75 10.84
CA LEU A 56 -9.50 -9.18 12.18
C LEU A 56 -8.18 -8.50 12.58
N VAL A 57 -7.62 -7.69 11.69
CA VAL A 57 -6.43 -6.89 11.89
C VAL A 57 -6.91 -5.49 12.28
N GLU A 58 -6.94 -5.20 13.58
CA GLU A 58 -6.75 -3.80 13.97
C GLU A 58 -5.38 -3.40 13.45
N LEU A 59 -5.37 -2.46 12.49
CA LEU A 59 -4.14 -1.84 12.08
C LEU A 59 -3.67 -1.00 13.28
N ASP A 60 -2.65 -1.47 13.99
CA ASP A 60 -2.04 -0.76 15.14
C ASP A 60 -1.76 0.73 14.84
N ASN A 61 -1.54 1.05 13.56
CA ASN A 61 -1.22 2.38 13.07
C ASN A 61 -2.41 3.15 12.46
N ALA A 62 -3.62 2.57 12.37
CA ALA A 62 -4.79 3.18 11.73
C ALA A 62 -6.14 2.58 12.19
N PRO A 63 -6.48 2.64 13.50
CA PRO A 63 -7.75 2.11 14.00
C PRO A 63 -8.94 2.86 13.40
N GLY A 64 -9.94 2.11 12.92
CA GLY A 64 -11.18 2.67 12.36
C GLY A 64 -11.03 3.38 11.01
N GLN A 65 -9.96 3.12 10.26
CA GLN A 65 -9.76 3.70 8.93
C GLN A 65 -9.97 2.68 7.80
N LEU A 66 -10.33 3.17 6.62
CA LEU A 66 -10.18 2.43 5.38
C LEU A 66 -8.72 2.53 4.96
N VAL A 67 -8.06 1.40 4.72
CA VAL A 67 -6.65 1.36 4.36
C VAL A 67 -6.47 0.61 3.05
N VAL A 68 -5.80 1.26 2.10
CA VAL A 68 -5.38 0.63 0.85
C VAL A 68 -3.88 0.40 0.91
N ARG A 69 -3.48 -0.87 0.88
CA ARG A 69 -2.08 -1.28 0.74
C ARG A 69 -1.81 -1.61 -0.73
N CYS A 70 -0.83 -0.95 -1.33
CA CYS A 70 -0.28 -1.31 -2.62
C CYS A 70 1.03 -2.07 -2.42
N THR A 71 1.12 -3.28 -2.96
CA THR A 71 2.37 -4.05 -3.02
C THR A 71 2.90 -4.01 -4.43
N VAL A 72 4.20 -3.74 -4.60
CA VAL A 72 4.84 -3.64 -5.92
C VAL A 72 6.16 -4.40 -5.96
N HIS A 73 6.52 -4.89 -7.14
CA HIS A 73 7.88 -5.31 -7.45
C HIS A 73 8.74 -4.09 -7.76
N VAL A 74 10.03 -4.17 -7.44
CA VAL A 74 11.00 -3.10 -7.68
C VAL A 74 12.16 -3.63 -8.51
N GLU A 75 12.79 -2.72 -9.25
CA GLU A 75 13.93 -2.98 -10.13
C GLU A 75 14.99 -1.88 -9.98
N GLY A 76 16.21 -2.20 -10.42
CA GLY A 76 17.37 -1.32 -10.30
C GLY A 76 18.41 -1.84 -9.30
N PRO A 77 19.53 -1.13 -9.14
CA PRO A 77 20.64 -1.58 -8.31
C PRO A 77 20.21 -1.82 -6.85
N GLY A 78 20.44 -3.02 -6.34
CA GLY A 78 20.09 -3.39 -4.96
C GLY A 78 18.62 -3.79 -4.76
N ALA A 79 17.79 -3.81 -5.81
CA ALA A 79 16.41 -4.28 -5.75
C ALA A 79 16.32 -5.76 -5.34
N GLU A 80 17.30 -6.59 -5.71
CA GLU A 80 17.41 -7.99 -5.32
C GLU A 80 17.60 -8.19 -3.82
N ASN A 81 18.12 -7.17 -3.11
CA ASN A 81 18.28 -7.16 -1.67
C ASN A 81 17.09 -6.54 -0.94
N MET A 82 16.15 -5.93 -1.66
CA MET A 82 14.93 -5.36 -1.09
C MET A 82 13.87 -6.44 -0.95
N ARG A 83 13.84 -7.09 0.21
CA ARG A 83 12.69 -7.91 0.59
C ARG A 83 11.47 -7.02 0.76
N ALA A 84 10.30 -7.58 0.48
CA ALA A 84 9.04 -6.95 0.83
C ALA A 84 8.91 -6.94 2.37
N GLU A 85 9.59 -5.99 3.03
CA GLU A 85 9.41 -5.71 4.45
C GLU A 85 8.09 -4.96 4.62
N GLY A 86 7.02 -5.72 4.87
CA GLY A 86 5.86 -5.21 5.57
C GLY A 86 6.14 -5.32 7.06
N PRO A 87 5.37 -4.67 7.94
CA PRO A 87 5.51 -4.89 9.37
C PRO A 87 5.29 -6.39 9.67
N MET A 88 6.38 -7.13 9.81
CA MET A 88 6.42 -8.42 10.47
C MET A 88 6.47 -8.11 11.96
N ASN A 89 5.32 -7.76 12.53
CA ASN A 89 5.16 -7.80 13.97
C ASN A 89 5.04 -9.28 14.34
N GLY A 90 6.14 -9.83 14.86
CA GLY A 90 6.09 -10.94 15.82
C GLY A 90 5.79 -10.39 17.21
#